data_AF-A0A937QAI4-F1
#
_entry.id   AF-A0A937QAI4-F1
#
_cell.length_a   1.000
_cell.length_b   1.000
_cell.length_c   1.000
_cell.angle_alpha   90.00
_cell.angle_beta   90.00
_cell.angle_gamma   90.00
#
_symmetry.space_group_name_H-M   'P 1'
#
loop_
_entity.id
_entity.type
_entity.pdbx_description
1 polymer ?
#
loop_
_entity_poly.entity_id
_entity_poly.type
_entity_poly.pdbx_seq_one_letter_code
_entity_poly.pdbx_strand_id
1 'polypeptide(L)'
;MNVDHNASERPKKIGYYLACDIDLISQGLSLQNTLASRGTNKRLGEVLLESQAISQDSLNEAIHRQRLDRLKICRLFSGLTDDELVGFCDLVQEKSVAVGEDFI
;
A
#
# COMPACT_ATOMS: atom_id res chain seq x y z
N MET A 1 17.58 23.57 -20.34
CA MET A 1 16.92 22.32 -20.75
C MET A 1 16.08 21.84 -19.57
N ASN A 2 14.81 22.23 -19.53
CA ASN A 2 13.85 21.68 -18.57
C ASN A 2 13.32 20.40 -19.18
N VAL A 3 13.65 19.26 -18.57
CA VAL A 3 13.02 17.99 -18.90
C VAL A 3 11.94 17.77 -17.84
N ASP A 4 10.71 18.05 -18.26
CA ASP A 4 9.49 17.82 -17.50
C ASP A 4 9.39 16.35 -17.07
N HIS A 5 9.71 16.07 -15.80
CA HIS A 5 9.50 14.77 -15.16
C HIS A 5 8.05 14.62 -14.72
N ASN A 6 7.08 14.65 -15.64
CA ASN A 6 5.68 14.66 -15.24
C ASN A 6 4.74 13.99 -16.26
N ALA A 7 4.77 12.65 -16.33
CA ALA A 7 3.66 11.85 -16.88
C ALA A 7 3.78 10.32 -16.61
N SER A 8 3.83 9.82 -15.36
CA SER A 8 3.59 8.36 -15.12
C SER A 8 3.46 7.86 -13.67
N GLU A 9 3.97 8.53 -12.64
CA GLU A 9 4.23 7.81 -11.37
C GLU A 9 3.14 7.98 -10.31
N ARG A 10 1.95 7.41 -10.56
CA ARG A 10 0.98 7.22 -9.46
C ARG A 10 1.42 6.03 -8.60
N PRO A 11 1.30 6.12 -7.26
CA PRO A 11 1.49 4.97 -6.40
C PRO A 11 0.63 3.79 -6.86
N LYS A 12 1.24 2.63 -7.10
CA LYS A 12 0.50 1.42 -7.46
C LYS A 12 -0.32 0.97 -6.25
N LYS A 13 -1.49 0.38 -6.51
CA LYS A 13 -2.35 -0.21 -5.45
C LYS A 13 -1.69 -1.46 -4.86
N ILE A 14 -2.08 -1.84 -3.64
CA ILE A 14 -1.47 -2.98 -2.92
C ILE A 14 -1.58 -4.29 -3.70
N GLY A 15 -2.65 -4.48 -4.49
CA GLY A 15 -2.84 -5.65 -5.35
C GLY A 15 -1.73 -5.87 -6.37
N TYR A 16 -0.97 -4.83 -6.77
CA TYR A 16 0.18 -5.00 -7.66
C TYR A 16 1.40 -5.63 -6.97
N TYR A 17 1.45 -5.59 -5.64
CA TYR A 17 2.55 -6.12 -4.84
C TYR A 17 2.17 -7.43 -4.15
N LEU A 18 0.90 -7.82 -4.14
CA LEU A 18 0.49 -9.11 -3.59
C LEU A 18 0.85 -10.22 -4.57
N ALA A 19 1.48 -11.28 -4.06
CA ALA A 19 1.80 -12.47 -4.85
C ALA A 19 0.58 -13.40 -4.94
N CYS A 20 -0.57 -12.89 -5.38
CA CYS A 20 -1.79 -13.67 -5.57
C CYS A 20 -2.51 -13.32 -6.88
N ASP A 21 -3.38 -14.21 -7.31
CA ASP A 21 -4.14 -14.07 -8.56
C ASP A 21 -5.12 -12.86 -8.48
N ILE A 22 -5.33 -12.21 -9.63
CA ILE A 22 -6.32 -11.15 -9.79
C ILE A 22 -7.74 -11.62 -9.45
N ASP A 23 -8.04 -12.91 -9.65
CA ASP A 23 -9.32 -13.50 -9.28
C ASP A 23 -9.51 -13.51 -7.76
N LEU A 24 -8.46 -13.84 -7.01
CA LEU A 24 -8.48 -13.80 -5.54
C LEU A 24 -8.62 -12.37 -5.03
N ILE A 25 -7.94 -11.41 -5.66
CA ILE A 25 -8.10 -9.98 -5.35
C ILE A 25 -9.55 -9.54 -5.57
N SER A 26 -10.14 -9.95 -6.70
CA SER A 26 -11.52 -9.60 -7.06
C SER A 26 -12.54 -10.20 -6.08
N GLN A 27 -12.35 -11.46 -5.68
CA GLN A 27 -13.15 -12.11 -4.65
C GLN A 27 -13.01 -11.40 -3.29
N GLY A 28 -11.78 -11.07 -2.90
CA GLY A 28 -11.50 -10.32 -1.67
C GLY A 28 -12.18 -8.95 -1.64
N LEU A 29 -12.17 -8.21 -2.75
CA LEU A 29 -12.88 -6.93 -2.89
C LEU A 29 -14.40 -7.09 -2.77
N SER A 30 -14.97 -8.14 -3.38
CA SER A 30 -16.41 -8.44 -3.28
C SER A 30 -16.82 -8.74 -1.83
N LEU A 31 -16.01 -9.53 -1.12
CA LEU A 31 -16.22 -9.83 0.29
C LEU A 31 -16.06 -8.58 1.16
N GLN A 32 -15.03 -7.76 0.91
CA GLN A 32 -14.81 -6.49 1.62
C GLN A 32 -16.02 -5.56 1.48
N ASN A 33 -16.57 -5.41 0.28
CA ASN A 33 -17.77 -4.59 0.03
C ASN A 33 -19.01 -5.14 0.76
N THR A 34 -19.15 -6.47 0.82
CA THR A 34 -20.23 -7.12 1.57
C THR A 34 -20.10 -6.92 3.08
N LEU A 35 -18.88 -6.92 3.62
CA LEU A 35 -18.62 -6.62 5.03
C LEU A 35 -18.89 -5.14 5.33
N ALA A 36 -18.45 -4.23 4.46
CA ALA A 36 -18.67 -2.80 4.60
C ALA A 36 -20.16 -2.43 4.60
N SER A 37 -20.98 -3.06 3.74
CA SER A 37 -22.44 -2.84 3.72
C SER A 37 -23.15 -3.31 4.99
N ARG A 38 -22.49 -4.17 5.77
CA ARG A 38 -22.94 -4.63 7.10
C ARG A 38 -22.31 -3.85 8.25
N GLY A 39 -21.61 -2.75 7.96
CA GLY A 39 -20.96 -1.89 8.95
C GLY A 39 -19.60 -2.38 9.44
N THR A 40 -19.02 -3.41 8.81
CA THR A 40 -17.70 -3.94 9.17
C THR A 40 -16.66 -3.48 8.16
N ASN A 41 -15.84 -2.49 8.54
CA ASN A 41 -14.79 -1.94 7.69
C ASN A 41 -13.46 -2.67 7.90
N LYS A 42 -13.12 -3.62 7.02
CA LYS A 42 -11.80 -4.27 6.97
C LYS A 42 -10.97 -3.76 5.81
N ARG A 43 -9.64 -3.81 5.95
CA ARG A 43 -8.69 -3.60 4.85
C ARG A 43 -8.68 -4.84 3.95
N LEU A 44 -8.42 -4.65 2.66
CA LEU A 44 -8.35 -5.76 1.70
C LEU A 44 -7.32 -6.83 2.13
N GLY A 45 -6.15 -6.40 2.64
CA GLY A 45 -5.13 -7.33 3.13
C GLY A 45 -5.64 -8.22 4.27
N GLU A 46 -6.43 -7.68 5.20
CA GLU A 46 -7.03 -8.47 6.29
C GLU A 46 -8.02 -9.49 5.74
N VAL A 47 -8.86 -9.09 4.79
CA VAL A 47 -9.82 -10.00 4.15
C VAL A 47 -9.11 -11.14 3.44
N LEU A 48 -8.02 -10.86 2.71
CA LEU A 48 -7.25 -11.87 1.99
C LEU A 48 -6.44 -12.78 2.93
N LEU A 49 -5.99 -12.28 4.09
CA LEU A 49 -5.35 -13.09 5.12
C LEU A 49 -6.33 -14.05 5.77
N GLU A 50 -7.50 -13.55 6.16
CA GLU A 50 -8.54 -14.36 6.81
C GLU A 50 -9.10 -15.44 5.88
N SER A 51 -9.16 -15.17 4.57
CA SER A 51 -9.52 -16.16 3.56
C SER A 51 -8.37 -17.10 3.17
N GLN A 52 -7.20 -16.97 3.81
CA GLN A 52 -5.98 -17.73 3.52
C GLN A 52 -5.51 -17.60 2.06
N ALA A 53 -5.93 -16.54 1.35
CA ALA A 53 -5.50 -16.26 -0.01
C ALA A 53 -4.06 -15.73 -0.07
N ILE A 54 -3.57 -15.16 1.03
CA ILE A 54 -2.18 -14.71 1.21
C ILE A 54 -1.69 -15.08 2.62
N SER A 55 -0.37 -15.13 2.81
CA SER A 55 0.25 -15.26 4.13
C SER A 55 0.55 -13.89 4.75
N GLN A 56 0.76 -13.85 6.06
CA GLN A 56 1.16 -12.64 6.77
C GLN A 56 2.49 -12.08 6.22
N ASP A 57 3.46 -12.95 5.95
CA ASP A 57 4.76 -12.56 5.41
C ASP A 57 4.61 -11.95 4.00
N SER A 58 3.77 -12.54 3.16
CA SER A 58 3.47 -12.01 1.82
C SER A 58 2.79 -10.64 1.88
N LEU A 59 1.88 -10.44 2.84
CA LEU A 59 1.25 -9.13 3.04
C LEU A 59 2.27 -8.09 3.53
N ASN A 60 3.13 -8.45 4.49
CA ASN A 60 4.15 -7.55 5.02
C ASN A 60 5.13 -7.11 3.92
N GLU A 61 5.61 -8.06 3.12
CA GLU A 61 6.48 -7.78 1.97
C GLU A 61 5.80 -6.89 0.92
N ALA A 62 4.52 -7.13 0.63
CA ALA A 62 3.75 -6.29 -0.29
C ALA A 62 3.59 -4.86 0.23
N ILE A 63 3.31 -4.68 1.53
CA ILE A 63 3.20 -3.36 2.17
C ILE A 63 4.56 -2.65 2.13
N HIS A 64 5.64 -3.37 2.43
CA HIS A 64 6.99 -2.82 2.42
C HIS A 64 7.38 -2.32 1.02
N ARG A 65 7.21 -3.15 -0.02
CA ARG A 65 7.49 -2.75 -1.41
C ARG A 65 6.63 -1.58 -1.89
N GLN A 66 5.35 -1.56 -1.53
CA GLN A 66 4.47 -0.45 -1.88
C GLN A 66 4.92 0.86 -1.20
N ARG A 67 5.37 0.79 0.05
CA ARG A 67 5.91 1.94 0.78
C ARG A 67 7.19 2.45 0.14
N LEU A 68 8.13 1.56 -0.16
CA LEU A 68 9.38 1.91 -0.81
C LEU A 68 9.13 2.62 -2.15
N ASP A 69 8.23 2.09 -2.99
CA ASP A 69 7.85 2.72 -4.25
C ASP A 69 7.25 4.13 -4.03
N ARG A 70 6.42 4.32 -3.01
CA ARG A 70 5.89 5.66 -2.67
C ARG A 70 6.99 6.62 -2.25
N LEU A 71 7.93 6.19 -1.42
CA LEU A 71 9.03 7.03 -0.97
C LEU A 71 9.93 7.45 -2.14
N LYS A 72 10.24 6.51 -3.05
CA LYS A 72 11.03 6.77 -4.27
C LYS A 72 10.42 7.86 -5.16
N ILE A 73 9.10 7.88 -5.29
CA ILE A 73 8.38 8.85 -6.13
C ILE A 73 8.23 10.22 -5.42
N CYS A 74 8.31 10.25 -4.08
CA CYS A 74 8.10 11.47 -3.31
C CYS A 74 9.33 12.38 -3.37
N ARG A 75 9.16 13.59 -3.93
CA ARG A 75 10.23 14.58 -4.08
C ARG A 75 10.94 14.98 -2.77
N LEU A 76 10.30 14.77 -1.61
CA LEU A 76 10.93 15.04 -0.31
C LEU A 76 12.12 14.12 -0.03
N PHE A 77 12.15 12.93 -0.62
CA PHE A 77 13.19 11.93 -0.39
C PHE A 77 14.14 11.75 -1.58
N SER A 78 14.14 12.66 -2.56
CA SER A 78 14.94 12.54 -3.79
C SER A 78 16.46 12.54 -3.58
N GLY A 79 16.93 12.95 -2.39
CA GLY A 79 18.33 12.91 -2.00
C GLY A 79 18.77 11.65 -1.27
N LEU A 80 17.86 10.70 -1.00
CA LEU A 80 18.16 9.46 -0.31
C LEU A 80 18.44 8.32 -1.30
N THR A 81 19.37 7.45 -0.93
CA THR A 81 19.66 6.19 -1.64
C THR A 81 18.59 5.14 -1.36
N ASP A 82 18.51 4.11 -2.20
CA ASP A 82 17.58 3.00 -2.01
C ASP A 82 17.74 2.32 -0.64
N ASP A 83 18.98 2.13 -0.17
CA ASP A 83 19.27 1.54 1.14
C ASP A 83 18.79 2.42 2.30
N GLU A 84 18.95 3.75 2.18
CA GLU A 84 18.42 4.69 3.17
C GLU A 84 16.88 4.67 3.18
N LEU A 85 16.25 4.60 2.01
CA LEU A 85 14.79 4.50 1.89
C LEU A 85 14.25 3.20 2.49
N VAL A 86 14.95 2.07 2.31
CA VAL A 86 14.62 0.80 2.96
C VAL A 86 14.74 0.95 4.49
N GLY A 87 15.82 1.54 4.99
CA GLY A 87 15.97 1.82 6.41
C GLY A 87 14.83 2.71 6.97
N PHE A 88 14.38 3.70 6.20
CA PHE A 88 13.19 4.48 6.54
C PHE A 88 11.92 3.63 6.58
N CYS A 89 11.70 2.77 5.57
CA CYS A 89 10.53 1.90 5.51
C CYS A 89 10.38 1.03 6.78
N ASP A 90 11.48 0.55 7.35
CA ASP A 90 11.47 -0.31 8.54
C ASP A 90 11.19 0.46 9.84
N LEU A 91 11.53 1.75 9.88
CA LEU A 91 11.44 2.57 11.09
C LEU A 91 10.18 3.44 11.16
N VAL A 92 9.46 3.61 10.05
CA VAL A 92 8.30 4.50 9.99
C VAL A 92 6.99 3.72 9.86
N GLN A 93 5.91 4.30 10.41
CA GLN A 93 4.56 3.84 10.17
C GLN A 93 3.80 4.91 9.38
N GLU A 94 3.21 4.53 8.25
CA GLU A 94 2.30 5.42 7.54
C GLU A 94 0.98 5.55 8.31
N LYS A 95 0.59 6.80 8.54
CA LYS A 95 -0.72 7.17 9.08
C LYS A 95 -1.43 8.04 8.05
N SER A 96 -2.71 7.77 7.87
CA SER A 96 -3.60 8.63 7.10
C SER A 96 -4.58 9.26 8.07
N VAL A 97 -4.82 10.54 7.89
CA VAL A 97 -5.69 11.36 8.72
C VAL A 97 -6.76 11.92 7.79
N ALA A 98 -8.03 11.83 8.19
CA ALA A 98 -9.09 12.33 7.35
C ALA A 98 -9.04 13.86 7.28
N VAL A 99 -9.64 14.43 6.23
CA VAL A 99 -9.80 15.88 6.14
C VAL A 99 -10.62 16.36 7.34
N GLY A 100 -10.06 17.27 8.15
CA GLY A 100 -10.69 17.80 9.34
C GLY A 100 -10.36 17.07 10.64
N GLU A 101 -9.51 16.04 10.60
CA GLU A 101 -8.92 15.43 11.79
C GLU A 101 -7.55 16.04 12.08
N ASP A 102 -7.25 16.31 13.35
CA ASP A 102 -5.93 16.77 13.78
C ASP A 102 -4.97 15.58 13.92
N PHE A 103 -3.77 15.73 13.37
CA PHE A 103 -2.65 14.83 13.63
C PHE A 103 -1.81 15.42 14.77
N ILE A 104 -1.92 14.84 15.97
CA ILE A 104 -1.15 15.21 17.17
C ILE A 104 -0.10 14.16 17.52
#